data_AF-A2EMP1-F1
#
_entry.id   AF-A2EMP1-F1
#
_cell.length_a   1.000
_cell.length_b   1.000
_cell.length_c   1.000
_cell.angle_alpha   90.00
_cell.angle_beta   90.00
_cell.angle_gamma   90.00
#
_symmetry.space_group_name_H-M   'P 1'
#
loop_
_entity.id
_entity.type
_entity.pdbx_description
1 polymer ?
#
loop_
_entity_poly.entity_id
_entity_poly.type
_entity_poly.pdbx_seq_one_letter_code
_entity_poly.pdbx_strand_id
1 'polypeptide(L)'
;MTWKKKFNQGDQPIIDASSYPYTVFVTNYPQQQSPNAVISFIQSIVQQNLHHDLDIQMKTLWADGISFCLPNQKQYIAALNTMGSQFGNQHLWVIPFPGILKEDSITFSKIFEKNFQNNVMDLSYLFNKLQEESNSNFHFAINIQEHLEYLFYRLGQECKEHNTIIRILKLSNNNITMFNQLDRLLWFLPGLEELDLTKNPLTMPPVAKEFPNIRIMCSIPGSYDPNAKKWKSKSKW
;
A
#
# COMPACT_ATOMS: atom_id res chain seq x y z
N MET A 1 12.34 19.67 -36.00
CA MET A 1 12.91 18.30 -36.00
C MET A 1 11.86 17.35 -35.48
N THR A 2 11.41 16.48 -36.37
CA THR A 2 10.38 15.46 -36.21
C THR A 2 10.96 14.23 -35.50
N TRP A 3 10.26 13.72 -34.50
CA TRP A 3 10.36 12.30 -34.12
C TRP A 3 9.03 11.62 -34.45
N LYS A 4 8.91 11.18 -35.71
CA LYS A 4 7.98 10.10 -36.06
C LYS A 4 8.68 8.78 -35.69
N LYS A 5 8.20 8.06 -34.69
CA LYS A 5 8.51 6.63 -34.57
C LYS A 5 7.43 5.84 -35.30
N LYS A 6 7.81 5.24 -36.42
CA LYS A 6 7.08 4.15 -37.06
C LYS A 6 7.17 2.93 -36.13
N PHE A 7 6.02 2.34 -35.80
CA PHE A 7 5.95 0.94 -35.39
C PHE A 7 5.12 0.21 -36.45
N ASN A 8 5.67 -0.90 -36.96
CA ASN A 8 5.07 -1.73 -38.00
C ASN A 8 4.44 -2.98 -37.34
N GLN A 9 3.20 -3.25 -37.75
CA GLN A 9 2.51 -4.54 -37.85
C GLN A 9 2.70 -5.54 -36.70
N GLY A 10 1.88 -5.30 -35.68
CA GLY A 10 1.53 -6.25 -34.63
C GLY A 10 0.68 -5.62 -33.53
N ASP A 11 0.10 -4.44 -33.79
CA ASP A 11 -0.62 -3.62 -32.83
C ASP A 11 -1.91 -4.33 -32.41
N GLN A 12 -1.78 -5.29 -31.49
CA GLN A 12 -2.84 -5.51 -30.54
C GLN A 12 -3.07 -4.16 -29.87
N PRO A 13 -4.33 -3.70 -29.76
CA PRO A 13 -4.62 -2.48 -29.03
C PRO A 13 -3.90 -2.55 -27.69
N ILE A 14 -3.19 -1.49 -27.32
CA ILE A 14 -2.77 -1.30 -25.93
C ILE A 14 -4.07 -1.08 -25.18
N ILE A 15 -4.74 -2.17 -24.84
CA ILE A 15 -5.90 -2.13 -23.98
C ILE A 15 -5.33 -1.78 -22.61
N ASP A 16 -5.69 -0.59 -22.14
CA ASP A 16 -5.20 -0.08 -20.87
C ASP A 16 -5.61 -1.04 -19.74
N ALA A 17 -4.61 -1.62 -19.07
CA ALA A 17 -4.78 -2.52 -17.94
C ALA A 17 -5.56 -1.86 -16.78
N SER A 18 -5.67 -0.53 -16.77
CA SER A 18 -6.48 0.24 -15.81
C SER A 18 -7.97 -0.08 -15.85
N SER A 19 -8.48 -0.65 -16.95
CA SER A 19 -9.91 -0.93 -17.16
C SER A 19 -10.36 -2.32 -16.70
N TYR A 20 -9.43 -3.18 -16.27
CA TYR A 20 -9.73 -4.55 -15.85
C TYR A 20 -9.79 -4.69 -14.32
N PRO A 21 -10.82 -5.36 -13.77
CA PRO A 21 -11.05 -5.43 -12.32
C PRO A 21 -10.02 -6.27 -11.55
N TYR A 22 -9.22 -7.08 -12.25
CA TYR A 22 -8.28 -8.04 -11.66
C TYR A 22 -6.85 -7.79 -12.14
N THR A 23 -6.46 -6.51 -12.19
CA THR A 23 -5.11 -6.10 -12.56
C THR A 23 -4.25 -5.93 -11.33
N VAL A 24 -3.09 -6.58 -11.33
CA VAL A 24 -2.06 -6.42 -10.29
C VAL A 24 -0.90 -5.59 -10.81
N PHE A 25 -0.21 -4.90 -9.91
CA PHE A 25 1.04 -4.22 -10.15
C PHE A 25 2.12 -4.79 -9.23
N VAL A 26 3.27 -5.13 -9.82
CA VAL A 26 4.42 -5.73 -9.15
C VAL A 26 5.62 -4.79 -9.29
N THR A 27 6.27 -4.51 -8.17
CA THR A 27 7.42 -3.61 -8.07
C THR A 27 8.35 -4.05 -6.94
N ASN A 28 9.36 -3.24 -6.63
CA ASN A 28 10.38 -3.48 -5.61
C ASN A 28 11.17 -4.77 -5.80
N TYR A 29 11.61 -5.01 -7.04
CA TYR A 29 12.54 -6.07 -7.40
C TYR A 29 13.85 -5.48 -7.96
N PRO A 30 14.97 -6.23 -7.92
CA PRO A 30 16.25 -5.73 -8.42
C PRO A 30 16.16 -5.38 -9.91
N GLN A 31 16.59 -4.17 -10.30
CA GLN A 31 16.44 -3.66 -11.67
C GLN A 31 17.14 -4.50 -12.76
N GLN A 32 18.11 -5.33 -12.36
CA GLN A 32 18.82 -6.25 -13.25
C GLN A 32 17.97 -7.46 -13.65
N GLN A 33 16.88 -7.72 -12.92
CA GLN A 33 16.01 -8.86 -13.14
C GLN A 33 15.00 -8.56 -14.23
N SER A 34 14.79 -9.53 -15.13
CA SER A 34 13.80 -9.37 -16.19
C SER A 34 12.37 -9.45 -15.61
N PRO A 35 11.42 -8.69 -16.16
CA PRO A 35 9.98 -8.84 -15.92
C PRO A 35 9.47 -10.29 -15.91
N ASN A 36 9.93 -11.10 -16.85
CA ASN A 36 9.51 -12.49 -16.97
C ASN A 36 10.02 -13.36 -15.82
N ALA A 37 11.21 -13.08 -15.28
CA ALA A 37 11.72 -13.79 -14.11
C ALA A 37 10.88 -13.49 -12.86
N VAL A 38 10.49 -12.22 -12.66
CA VAL A 38 9.60 -11.80 -11.57
C VAL A 38 8.23 -12.48 -11.71
N ILE A 39 7.66 -12.49 -12.92
CA ILE A 39 6.39 -13.17 -13.20
C ILE A 39 6.49 -14.67 -12.90
N SER A 40 7.55 -15.33 -13.37
CA SER A 40 7.75 -16.78 -13.16
C SER A 40 7.87 -17.12 -11.67
N PHE A 41 8.51 -16.23 -10.90
CA PHE A 41 8.61 -16.37 -9.45
C PHE A 41 7.25 -16.23 -8.75
N ILE A 42 6.42 -15.26 -9.14
CA ILE A 42 5.05 -15.13 -8.61
C ILE A 42 4.22 -16.37 -8.97
N GLN A 43 4.31 -16.85 -10.22
CA GLN A 43 3.63 -18.06 -10.66
C GLN A 43 4.05 -19.28 -9.84
N SER A 44 5.34 -19.44 -9.52
CA SER A 44 5.81 -20.58 -8.73
C SER A 44 5.30 -20.56 -7.30
N ILE A 45 5.27 -19.39 -6.64
CA ILE A 45 4.68 -19.26 -5.29
C ILE A 45 3.20 -19.59 -5.31
N VAL A 46 2.45 -19.05 -6.27
CA VAL A 46 1.02 -19.32 -6.37
C VAL A 46 0.76 -20.79 -6.68
N GLN A 47 1.53 -21.40 -7.57
CA GLN A 47 1.41 -22.81 -7.92
C GLN A 47 1.64 -23.72 -6.71
N GLN A 48 2.62 -23.40 -5.86
CA GLN A 48 2.88 -24.14 -4.61
C GLN A 48 1.69 -24.07 -3.65
N ASN A 49 1.00 -22.92 -3.58
CA ASN A 49 -0.08 -22.69 -2.63
C ASN A 49 -1.47 -23.13 -3.14
N LEU A 50 -1.72 -23.02 -4.45
CA LEU A 50 -3.04 -23.28 -5.06
C LEU A 50 -3.09 -24.53 -5.95
N HIS A 51 -1.94 -25.16 -6.23
CA HIS A 51 -1.82 -26.26 -7.18
C HIS A 51 -2.38 -25.94 -8.58
N HIS A 52 -2.29 -24.67 -8.99
CA HIS A 52 -2.75 -24.19 -10.29
C HIS A 52 -1.90 -23.00 -10.73
N ASP A 53 -1.65 -22.89 -12.04
CA ASP A 53 -0.86 -21.81 -12.63
C ASP A 53 -1.67 -20.51 -12.73
N LEU A 54 -1.04 -19.35 -12.56
CA LEU A 54 -1.69 -18.09 -12.90
C LEU A 54 -1.77 -17.93 -14.42
N ASP A 55 -2.98 -17.68 -14.92
CA ASP A 55 -3.23 -17.30 -16.31
C ASP A 55 -3.04 -15.78 -16.45
N ILE A 56 -1.81 -15.39 -16.80
CA ILE A 56 -1.39 -13.99 -16.85
C ILE A 56 -1.66 -13.41 -18.24
N GLN A 57 -2.48 -12.37 -18.28
CA GLN A 57 -2.90 -11.67 -19.49
C GLN A 57 -2.41 -10.22 -19.48
N MET A 58 -2.34 -9.60 -20.66
CA MET A 58 -2.16 -8.13 -20.80
C MET A 58 -1.03 -7.54 -19.97
N LYS A 59 0.19 -8.04 -20.19
CA LYS A 59 1.39 -7.59 -19.48
C LYS A 59 1.80 -6.19 -19.96
N THR A 60 1.98 -5.26 -19.04
CA THR A 60 2.47 -3.91 -19.30
C THR A 60 3.69 -3.62 -18.46
N LEU A 61 4.74 -3.07 -19.09
CA LEU A 61 5.96 -2.64 -18.41
C LEU A 61 5.84 -1.17 -18.03
N TRP A 62 6.21 -0.85 -16.79
CA TRP A 62 6.26 0.50 -16.24
C TRP A 62 7.71 0.84 -15.87
N ALA A 63 8.00 2.11 -15.64
CA ALA A 63 9.34 2.55 -15.25
C ALA A 63 9.80 1.91 -13.93
N ASP A 64 8.85 1.67 -13.03
CA ASP A 64 9.05 1.19 -11.67
C ASP A 64 8.52 -0.23 -11.44
N GLY A 65 8.01 -0.92 -12.45
CA GLY A 65 7.40 -2.24 -12.24
C GLY A 65 6.74 -2.85 -13.46
N ILE A 66 5.89 -3.84 -13.21
CA ILE A 66 5.09 -4.54 -14.22
C ILE A 66 3.66 -4.68 -13.75
N SER A 67 2.70 -4.56 -14.66
CA SER A 67 1.31 -4.92 -14.39
C SER A 67 0.84 -6.03 -15.29
N PHE A 68 -0.16 -6.77 -14.84
CA PHE A 68 -0.84 -7.78 -15.65
C PHE A 68 -2.24 -8.06 -15.11
N CYS A 69 -3.11 -8.57 -15.99
CA CYS A 69 -4.48 -8.94 -15.70
C CYS A 69 -4.59 -10.44 -15.39
N LEU A 70 -5.56 -10.79 -14.54
CA LEU A 70 -5.91 -12.15 -14.18
C LEU A 70 -7.39 -12.40 -14.50
N PRO A 71 -7.79 -13.63 -14.86
CA PRO A 71 -9.13 -13.89 -15.38
C PRO A 71 -10.23 -13.88 -14.32
N ASN A 72 -9.89 -14.03 -13.04
CA ASN A 72 -10.86 -14.10 -11.96
C ASN A 72 -10.29 -13.69 -10.60
N GLN A 73 -11.20 -13.43 -9.66
CA GLN A 73 -10.90 -13.01 -8.29
C GLN A 73 -10.01 -13.99 -7.53
N LYS A 74 -10.16 -15.32 -7.74
CA LYS A 74 -9.35 -16.32 -7.03
C LYS A 74 -7.88 -16.18 -7.38
N GLN A 75 -7.56 -16.08 -8.67
CA GLN A 75 -6.19 -15.88 -9.14
C GLN A 75 -5.66 -14.51 -8.72
N TYR A 76 -6.50 -13.48 -8.80
CA TYR A 76 -6.17 -12.12 -8.34
C TYR A 76 -5.71 -12.09 -6.88
N ILE A 77 -6.53 -12.63 -5.97
CA ILE A 77 -6.19 -12.72 -4.54
C ILE A 77 -4.91 -13.56 -4.35
N ALA A 78 -4.74 -14.65 -5.11
CA ALA A 78 -3.55 -15.49 -5.02
C ALA A 78 -2.27 -14.72 -5.35
N ALA A 79 -2.30 -13.93 -6.42
CA ALA A 79 -1.18 -13.08 -6.81
C ALA A 79 -0.91 -12.02 -5.73
N LEU A 80 -1.94 -11.33 -5.23
CA LEU A 80 -1.80 -10.34 -4.15
C LEU A 80 -1.20 -10.93 -2.87
N ASN A 81 -1.52 -12.18 -2.54
CA ASN A 81 -0.95 -12.89 -1.38
C ASN A 81 0.55 -13.22 -1.52
N THR A 82 1.18 -12.93 -2.66
CA THR A 82 2.64 -13.00 -2.81
C THR A 82 3.37 -11.73 -2.35
N MET A 83 2.63 -10.70 -1.93
CA MET A 83 3.20 -9.50 -1.30
C MET A 83 4.20 -9.88 -0.20
N GLY A 84 5.36 -9.22 -0.18
CA GLY A 84 6.40 -9.48 0.83
C GLY A 84 7.27 -10.70 0.54
N SER A 85 7.00 -11.47 -0.52
CA SER A 85 7.85 -12.61 -0.88
C SER A 85 9.25 -12.15 -1.27
N GLN A 86 10.27 -12.85 -0.77
CA GLN A 86 11.67 -12.50 -1.03
C GLN A 86 12.12 -12.97 -2.42
N PHE A 87 12.48 -12.02 -3.28
CA PHE A 87 13.06 -12.27 -4.59
C PHE A 87 14.48 -11.68 -4.66
N GLY A 88 15.48 -12.55 -4.53
CA GLY A 88 16.86 -12.14 -4.31
C GLY A 88 17.03 -11.53 -2.91
N ASN A 89 17.47 -10.27 -2.85
CA ASN A 89 17.68 -9.52 -1.60
C ASN A 89 16.60 -8.45 -1.35
N GLN A 90 15.47 -8.51 -2.07
CA GLN A 90 14.37 -7.57 -1.92
C GLN A 90 13.04 -8.31 -1.69
N HIS A 91 12.11 -7.65 -1.01
CA HIS A 91 10.75 -8.14 -0.83
C HIS A 91 9.85 -7.54 -1.91
N LEU A 92 9.18 -8.38 -2.69
CA LEU A 92 8.30 -7.91 -3.76
C LEU A 92 7.13 -7.12 -3.20
N TRP A 93 6.79 -6.04 -3.90
CA TRP A 93 5.57 -5.29 -3.68
C TRP A 93 4.55 -5.70 -4.74
N VAL A 94 3.44 -6.33 -4.33
CA VAL A 94 2.37 -6.82 -5.19
C VAL A 94 1.05 -6.23 -4.73
N ILE A 95 0.49 -5.33 -5.52
CA ILE A 95 -0.66 -4.49 -5.16
C ILE A 95 -1.76 -4.54 -6.21
N PRO A 96 -3.02 -4.19 -5.85
CA PRO A 96 -4.02 -3.79 -6.83
C PRO A 96 -3.45 -2.71 -7.74
N PHE A 97 -3.69 -2.81 -9.04
CA PHE A 97 -3.27 -1.75 -9.94
C PHE A 97 -3.96 -0.43 -9.55
N PRO A 98 -3.21 0.65 -9.29
CA PRO A 98 -3.77 1.83 -8.64
C PRO A 98 -4.71 2.66 -9.52
N GLY A 99 -4.83 2.35 -10.82
CA GLY A 99 -5.82 2.95 -11.72
C GLY A 99 -5.82 4.47 -11.66
N ILE A 100 -6.98 5.05 -11.37
CA ILE A 100 -7.20 6.50 -11.26
C ILE A 100 -6.41 7.15 -10.10
N LEU A 101 -6.05 6.39 -9.06
CA LEU A 101 -5.28 6.92 -7.92
C LEU A 101 -3.86 7.36 -8.33
N LYS A 102 -3.36 6.91 -9.49
CA LYS A 102 -2.08 7.40 -10.04
C LYS A 102 -2.10 8.92 -10.28
N GLU A 103 -3.26 9.48 -10.57
CA GLU A 103 -3.45 10.93 -10.78
C GLU A 103 -3.19 11.71 -9.49
N ASP A 104 -3.41 11.10 -8.32
CA ASP A 104 -3.18 11.71 -7.01
C ASP A 104 -1.69 11.67 -6.58
N SER A 105 -0.80 11.06 -7.37
CA SER A 105 0.61 10.85 -6.99
C SER A 105 1.36 12.15 -6.63
N ILE A 106 1.21 13.21 -7.43
CA ILE A 106 1.83 14.51 -7.18
C ILE A 106 1.34 15.11 -5.85
N THR A 107 0.06 14.94 -5.53
CA THR A 107 -0.53 15.40 -4.26
C THR A 107 0.10 14.64 -3.09
N PHE A 108 0.27 13.32 -3.22
CA PHE A 108 0.94 12.52 -2.18
C PHE A 108 2.39 12.91 -1.96
N SER A 109 3.15 13.22 -3.01
CA SER A 109 4.54 13.69 -2.87
C SER A 109 4.62 15.01 -2.10
N LYS A 110 3.74 15.97 -2.39
CA LYS A 110 3.66 17.23 -1.61
C LYS A 110 3.30 16.99 -0.15
N ILE A 111 2.34 16.09 0.11
CA ILE A 111 1.98 15.71 1.48
C ILE A 111 3.19 15.10 2.19
N PHE A 112 3.94 14.23 1.52
CA PHE A 112 5.16 13.63 2.07
C PHE A 112 6.18 14.71 2.46
N GLU A 113 6.55 15.58 1.54
CA GLU A 113 7.52 16.66 1.77
C GLU A 113 7.16 17.56 2.96
N LYS A 114 5.87 17.89 3.11
CA LYS A 114 5.41 18.81 4.18
C LYS A 114 5.26 18.14 5.54
N ASN A 115 5.02 16.83 5.58
CA ASN A 115 4.63 16.13 6.79
C ASN A 115 5.66 15.10 7.28
N PHE A 116 6.76 14.93 6.54
CA PHE A 116 7.87 14.08 6.94
C PHE A 116 8.98 14.91 7.60
N GLN A 117 9.26 14.63 8.87
CA GLN A 117 10.36 15.26 9.59
C GLN A 117 10.95 14.30 10.62
N ASN A 118 12.28 14.22 10.70
CA ASN A 118 13.00 13.41 11.69
C ASN A 118 12.53 11.94 11.75
N ASN A 119 12.32 11.31 10.58
CA ASN A 119 11.78 9.95 10.44
C ASN A 119 10.34 9.76 10.97
N VAL A 120 9.62 10.86 11.21
CA VAL A 120 8.21 10.86 11.59
C VAL A 120 7.39 11.34 10.40
N MET A 121 6.44 10.52 9.97
CA MET A 121 5.46 10.87 8.95
C MET A 121 4.12 11.14 9.64
N ASP A 122 3.73 12.41 9.70
CA ASP A 122 2.44 12.79 10.31
C ASP A 122 1.35 12.89 9.25
N LEU A 123 0.50 11.86 9.16
CA LEU A 123 -0.70 11.85 8.32
C LEU A 123 -1.98 11.91 9.14
N SER A 124 -1.91 12.47 10.36
CA SER A 124 -3.13 12.76 11.12
C SER A 124 -3.98 13.76 10.35
N TYR A 125 -5.31 13.59 10.35
CA TYR A 125 -6.24 14.44 9.58
C TYR A 125 -5.89 14.51 8.07
N LEU A 126 -5.56 13.37 7.46
CA LEU A 126 -5.11 13.27 6.08
C LEU A 126 -6.08 13.91 5.08
N PHE A 127 -7.39 13.82 5.31
CA PHE A 127 -8.37 14.44 4.43
C PHE A 127 -8.19 15.97 4.34
N ASN A 128 -7.93 16.64 5.47
CA ASN A 128 -7.64 18.08 5.49
C ASN A 128 -6.36 18.40 4.71
N LYS A 129 -5.31 17.60 4.90
CA LYS A 129 -4.04 17.75 4.16
C LYS A 129 -4.23 17.55 2.66
N LEU A 130 -5.03 16.58 2.24
CA LEU A 130 -5.38 16.36 0.84
C LEU A 130 -6.16 17.55 0.26
N GLN A 131 -7.08 18.15 1.02
CA GLN A 131 -7.81 19.34 0.59
C GLN A 131 -6.91 20.57 0.47
N GLU A 132 -5.91 20.73 1.33
CA GLU A 132 -4.96 21.84 1.28
C GLU A 132 -4.01 21.74 0.06
N GLU A 133 -3.63 20.52 -0.33
CA GLU A 133 -2.68 20.29 -1.43
C GLU A 133 -3.33 20.11 -2.82
N SER A 134 -4.62 19.79 -2.88
CA SER A 134 -5.35 19.52 -4.13
C SER A 134 -6.28 20.67 -4.50
N ASN A 135 -6.25 21.08 -5.78
CA ASN A 135 -7.05 22.22 -6.25
C ASN A 135 -8.53 21.90 -6.48
N SER A 136 -8.93 20.62 -6.54
CA SER A 136 -10.28 20.04 -6.42
C SER A 136 -10.32 18.66 -7.09
N ASN A 137 -11.08 17.73 -6.51
CA ASN A 137 -11.28 16.33 -6.92
C ASN A 137 -10.06 15.40 -6.81
N PHE A 138 -9.73 14.98 -5.58
CA PHE A 138 -8.91 13.78 -5.37
C PHE A 138 -9.81 12.54 -5.24
N HIS A 139 -9.36 11.40 -5.73
CA HIS A 139 -10.14 10.16 -5.76
C HIS A 139 -9.97 9.33 -4.50
N PHE A 140 -8.95 9.66 -3.70
CA PHE A 140 -8.55 8.94 -2.51
C PHE A 140 -9.55 9.05 -1.35
N ALA A 141 -9.67 7.94 -0.60
CA ALA A 141 -10.50 7.83 0.59
C ALA A 141 -9.88 6.78 1.52
N ILE A 142 -9.35 7.20 2.67
CA ILE A 142 -8.54 6.34 3.57
C ILE A 142 -9.32 5.18 4.21
N ASN A 143 -10.65 5.27 4.23
CA ASN A 143 -11.53 4.22 4.72
C ASN A 143 -11.78 3.10 3.68
N ILE A 144 -11.26 3.22 2.45
CA ILE A 144 -11.25 2.18 1.43
C ILE A 144 -9.93 1.43 1.51
N GLN A 145 -9.97 0.09 1.60
CA GLN A 145 -8.79 -0.75 1.83
C GLN A 145 -7.75 -0.62 0.70
N GLU A 146 -8.20 -0.61 -0.55
CA GLU A 146 -7.34 -0.47 -1.74
C GLU A 146 -6.64 0.90 -1.74
N HIS A 147 -7.32 1.93 -1.26
CA HIS A 147 -6.74 3.27 -1.14
C HIS A 147 -5.71 3.29 -0.01
N LEU A 148 -6.01 2.69 1.13
CA LEU A 148 -5.03 2.54 2.22
C LEU A 148 -3.79 1.77 1.77
N GLU A 149 -3.95 0.71 0.98
CA GLU A 149 -2.82 0.00 0.38
C GLU A 149 -2.01 0.88 -0.57
N TYR A 150 -2.70 1.65 -1.42
CA TYR A 150 -2.05 2.63 -2.29
C TYR A 150 -1.30 3.72 -1.51
N LEU A 151 -1.83 4.20 -0.39
CA LEU A 151 -1.15 5.16 0.48
C LEU A 151 0.17 4.59 0.99
N PHE A 152 0.16 3.39 1.57
CA PHE A 152 1.39 2.77 2.08
C PHE A 152 2.38 2.49 0.96
N TYR A 153 1.90 2.04 -0.20
CA TYR A 153 2.72 1.90 -1.41
C TYR A 153 3.41 3.23 -1.78
N ARG A 154 2.65 4.34 -1.83
CA ARG A 154 3.22 5.66 -2.13
C ARG A 154 4.25 6.07 -1.08
N LEU A 155 3.97 5.93 0.21
CA LEU A 155 4.94 6.22 1.27
C LEU A 155 6.23 5.40 1.12
N GLY A 156 6.11 4.12 0.77
CA GLY A 156 7.25 3.27 0.48
C GLY A 156 8.07 3.76 -0.72
N GLN A 157 7.41 4.17 -1.81
CA GLN A 157 8.10 4.75 -2.96
C GLN A 157 8.81 6.06 -2.62
N GLU A 158 8.15 6.98 -1.91
CA GLU A 158 8.78 8.23 -1.47
C GLU A 158 10.03 7.96 -0.60
N CYS A 159 9.96 6.99 0.32
CA CYS A 159 11.12 6.58 1.12
C CYS A 159 12.29 6.09 0.23
N LYS A 160 11.99 5.31 -0.81
CA LYS A 160 13.01 4.81 -1.75
C LYS A 160 13.61 5.93 -2.61
N GLU A 161 12.76 6.81 -3.14
CA GLU A 161 13.17 7.92 -3.99
C GLU A 161 14.04 8.94 -3.24
N HIS A 162 13.68 9.24 -1.99
CA HIS A 162 14.41 10.18 -1.15
C HIS A 162 15.51 9.54 -0.28
N ASN A 163 15.68 8.21 -0.33
CA ASN A 163 16.58 7.45 0.54
C ASN A 163 16.36 7.78 2.04
N THR A 164 15.10 7.81 2.45
CA THR A 164 14.66 8.09 3.83
C THR A 164 13.96 6.88 4.44
N ILE A 165 13.74 6.92 5.75
CA ILE A 165 13.06 5.85 6.49
C ILE A 165 11.98 6.49 7.37
N ILE A 166 10.74 6.03 7.25
CA ILE A 166 9.69 6.34 8.23
C ILE A 166 9.82 5.34 9.38
N ARG A 167 10.12 5.85 10.58
CA ARG A 167 10.11 5.08 11.84
C ARG A 167 8.80 5.22 12.59
N ILE A 168 8.16 6.39 12.51
CA ILE A 168 6.87 6.65 13.15
C ILE A 168 5.88 7.12 12.09
N LEU A 169 4.76 6.41 11.95
CA LEU A 169 3.66 6.80 11.07
C LEU A 169 2.44 7.14 11.92
N LYS A 170 1.96 8.37 11.82
CA LYS A 170 0.74 8.80 12.49
C LYS A 170 -0.41 8.85 11.50
N LEU A 171 -1.46 8.08 11.76
CA LEU A 171 -2.71 8.06 11.01
C LEU A 171 -3.91 8.39 11.91
N SER A 172 -3.68 9.18 12.97
CA SER A 172 -4.74 9.53 13.92
C SER A 172 -5.83 10.41 13.28
N ASN A 173 -7.08 10.29 13.76
CA ASN A 173 -8.23 11.07 13.26
C ASN A 173 -8.50 10.97 11.74
N ASN A 174 -8.37 9.78 11.17
CA ASN A 174 -8.61 9.53 9.75
C ASN A 174 -9.91 8.73 9.48
N ASN A 175 -10.75 8.55 10.50
CA ASN A 175 -12.00 7.78 10.41
C ASN A 175 -11.78 6.33 9.91
N ILE A 176 -10.64 5.74 10.25
CA ILE A 176 -10.32 4.35 9.88
C ILE A 176 -11.11 3.40 10.79
N THR A 177 -11.94 2.54 10.20
CA THR A 177 -12.78 1.60 10.95
C THR A 177 -12.15 0.21 11.08
N MET A 178 -11.24 -0.14 10.18
CA MET A 178 -10.53 -1.41 10.16
C MET A 178 -9.20 -1.32 9.41
N PHE A 179 -8.27 -2.19 9.78
CA PHE A 179 -7.05 -2.48 9.03
C PHE A 179 -7.07 -3.96 8.67
N ASN A 180 -7.53 -4.28 7.47
CA ASN A 180 -7.45 -5.65 6.99
C ASN A 180 -6.01 -5.90 6.52
N GLN A 181 -5.43 -7.04 6.93
CA GLN A 181 -4.11 -7.47 6.48
C GLN A 181 -2.99 -6.44 6.75
N LEU A 182 -2.89 -5.93 7.98
CA LEU A 182 -1.86 -4.94 8.34
C LEU A 182 -0.43 -5.40 7.98
N ASP A 183 -0.09 -6.67 8.20
CA ASP A 183 1.20 -7.25 7.80
C ASP A 183 1.55 -6.95 6.33
N ARG A 184 0.56 -7.02 5.44
CA ARG A 184 0.71 -6.72 4.02
C ARG A 184 1.13 -5.27 3.76
N LEU A 185 0.55 -4.33 4.50
CA LEU A 185 0.86 -2.91 4.39
C LEU A 185 2.26 -2.58 4.95
N LEU A 186 2.69 -3.29 5.98
CA LEU A 186 3.96 -3.01 6.65
C LEU A 186 5.18 -3.37 5.79
N TRP A 187 5.02 -4.26 4.81
CA TRP A 187 6.06 -4.56 3.82
C TRP A 187 6.49 -3.35 2.96
N PHE A 188 5.66 -2.30 2.85
CA PHE A 188 6.07 -1.05 2.19
C PHE A 188 7.00 -0.19 3.04
N LEU A 189 6.94 -0.35 4.37
CA LEU A 189 7.64 0.47 5.35
C LEU A 189 8.43 -0.41 6.32
N PRO A 190 9.46 -1.14 5.85
CA PRO A 190 10.19 -2.12 6.67
C PRO A 190 10.94 -1.51 7.86
N GLY A 191 11.16 -0.19 7.87
CA GLY A 191 11.79 0.53 8.98
C GLY A 191 10.79 1.11 10.01
N LEU A 192 9.49 0.85 9.86
CA LEU A 192 8.47 1.35 10.77
C LEU A 192 8.62 0.68 12.14
N GLU A 193 8.62 1.49 13.20
CA GLU A 193 8.71 1.07 14.60
C GLU A 193 7.42 1.38 15.35
N GLU A 194 6.69 2.41 14.93
CA GLU A 194 5.49 2.88 15.59
C GLU A 194 4.41 3.29 14.59
N LEU A 195 3.19 2.78 14.81
CA LEU A 195 2.00 3.12 14.06
C LEU A 195 0.94 3.70 15.01
N ASP A 196 0.69 4.99 14.91
CA ASP A 196 -0.34 5.68 15.69
C ASP A 196 -1.67 5.73 14.94
N LEU A 197 -2.63 4.93 15.43
CA LEU A 197 -4.01 4.84 14.95
C LEU A 197 -5.00 5.39 15.98
N THR A 198 -4.54 6.15 16.97
CA THR A 198 -5.41 6.74 17.98
C THR A 198 -6.50 7.61 17.35
N LYS A 199 -7.63 7.75 18.05
CA LYS A 199 -8.77 8.57 17.59
C LYS A 199 -9.34 8.17 16.22
N ASN A 200 -9.18 6.90 15.84
CA ASN A 200 -9.94 6.27 14.76
C ASN A 200 -11.03 5.37 15.35
N PRO A 201 -12.20 5.24 14.73
CA PRO A 201 -13.29 4.37 15.19
C PRO A 201 -13.03 2.90 14.82
N LEU A 202 -11.88 2.37 15.25
CA LEU A 202 -11.48 1.00 14.96
C LEU A 202 -12.45 0.01 15.62
N THR A 203 -12.95 -0.93 14.82
CA THR A 203 -13.85 -2.00 15.27
C THR A 203 -13.10 -3.14 15.97
N MET A 204 -11.81 -3.31 15.70
CA MET A 204 -10.95 -4.33 16.29
C MET A 204 -9.49 -3.85 16.39
N PRO A 205 -8.69 -4.41 17.31
CA PRO A 205 -7.27 -4.13 17.35
C PRO A 205 -6.59 -4.67 16.07
N PRO A 206 -5.77 -3.86 15.37
CA PRO A 206 -4.96 -4.36 14.28
C PRO A 206 -3.91 -5.33 14.80
N VAL A 207 -3.60 -6.37 14.01
CA VAL A 207 -2.60 -7.37 14.35
C VAL A 207 -1.55 -7.39 13.26
N ALA A 208 -0.28 -7.26 13.65
CA ALA A 208 0.88 -7.37 12.77
C ALA A 208 1.74 -8.56 13.23
N LYS A 209 1.43 -9.77 12.77
CA LYS A 209 2.10 -11.00 13.23
C LYS A 209 3.52 -11.12 12.68
N GLU A 210 3.74 -10.65 11.46
CA GLU A 210 5.04 -10.72 10.78
C GLU A 210 6.00 -9.62 11.26
N PHE A 211 5.47 -8.60 11.94
CA PHE A 211 6.22 -7.44 12.44
C PHE A 211 6.06 -7.27 13.96
N PRO A 212 6.57 -8.23 14.77
CA PRO A 212 6.30 -8.28 16.21
C PRO A 212 6.88 -7.11 17.01
N ASN A 213 7.84 -6.38 16.44
CA ASN A 213 8.50 -5.26 17.10
C ASN A 213 7.82 -3.91 16.86
N ILE A 214 6.76 -3.85 16.04
CA ILE A 214 6.04 -2.61 15.78
C ILE A 214 5.09 -2.30 16.93
N ARG A 215 5.22 -1.09 17.48
CA ARG A 215 4.29 -0.54 18.46
C ARG A 215 3.06 0.04 17.76
N ILE A 216 1.92 -0.62 17.91
CA ILE A 216 0.63 -0.13 17.39
C ILE A 216 -0.13 0.58 18.52
N MET A 217 -0.27 1.89 18.41
CA MET A 217 -1.11 2.68 19.32
C MET A 217 -2.52 2.77 18.76
N CYS A 218 -3.51 2.29 19.49
CA CYS A 218 -4.91 2.37 19.07
C CYS A 218 -5.84 2.62 20.26
N SER A 219 -7.02 3.16 19.99
CA SER A 219 -8.08 3.33 20.99
C SER A 219 -9.32 2.61 20.46
N ILE A 220 -9.73 1.54 21.13
CA ILE A 220 -10.93 0.79 20.74
C ILE A 220 -12.06 1.20 21.67
N PRO A 221 -13.20 1.68 21.14
CA PRO A 221 -14.36 1.98 21.96
C PRO A 221 -14.80 0.71 22.72
N GLY A 222 -14.72 0.73 24.05
CA GLY A 222 -15.16 -0.38 24.91
C GLY A 222 -14.10 -1.42 25.27
N SER A 223 -12.85 -1.29 24.82
CA SER A 223 -11.76 -2.13 25.36
C SER A 223 -11.41 -1.65 26.77
N TYR A 224 -11.73 -2.48 27.77
CA TYR A 224 -11.32 -2.29 29.16
C TYR A 224 -9.79 -2.12 29.21
N ASP A 225 -9.30 -0.99 29.71
CA ASP A 225 -7.90 -0.83 30.08
C ASP A 225 -7.73 -1.40 31.52
N PRO A 226 -7.10 -2.57 31.71
CA PRO A 226 -6.87 -3.13 33.04
C PRO A 226 -5.91 -2.27 33.89
N ASN A 227 -5.20 -1.30 33.28
CA ASN A 227 -4.27 -0.39 33.93
C ASN A 227 -4.82 1.03 34.13
N ALA A 228 -6.06 1.30 33.72
CA ALA A 228 -6.74 2.56 34.04
C ALA A 228 -7.02 2.58 35.54
N LYS A 229 -6.06 3.11 36.32
CA LYS A 229 -6.22 3.39 37.75
C LYS A 229 -7.55 4.12 37.95
N LYS A 230 -8.49 3.44 38.59
CA LYS A 230 -9.74 4.04 39.11
C LYS A 230 -9.38 5.25 39.97
N TRP A 231 -9.45 6.44 39.38
CA TRP A 231 -9.58 7.67 40.13
C TRP A 231 -10.98 7.65 40.75
N LYS A 232 -11.08 7.06 41.95
CA LYS A 232 -12.24 7.25 42.82
C LYS A 232 -12.22 8.70 43.27
N SER A 233 -12.99 9.56 42.61
CA SER A 233 -13.41 10.82 43.23
C SER A 233 -14.28 10.47 44.44
N LYS A 234 -13.71 10.63 45.64
CA LYS A 234 -14.52 10.78 46.85
C LYS A 234 -15.04 12.22 46.85
N SER A 235 -16.20 12.46 46.24
CA SER A 235 -17.02 13.62 46.60
C SER A 235 -17.85 13.24 47.82
N LYS A 236 -17.41 13.72 48.98
CA LYS A 236 -18.25 13.87 50.17
C LYS A 236 -19.28 14.97 49.88
N TRP A 237 -20.54 14.71 50.16
CA TRP A 237 -21.45 15.61 50.86
C TRP A 237 -22.28 14.74 51.82
#